data_AF-A0A2V8MYA4-F1
#
_entry.id   AF-A0A2V8MYA4-F1
#
_cell.length_a   1.000
_cell.length_b   1.000
_cell.length_c   1.000
_cell.angle_alpha   90.00
_cell.angle_beta   90.00
_cell.angle_gamma   90.00
#
_symmetry.space_group_name_H-M   'P 1'
#
loop_
_entity.id
_entity.type
_entity.pdbx_description
1 polymer ?
#
loop_
_entity_poly.entity_id
_entity_poly.type
_entity_poly.pdbx_seq_one_letter_code
_entity_poly.pdbx_strand_id
1 'polypeptide(L)'
;MKAFIQVMLAVAFTAIVSVSVFADKDKVRKEITFANDTNVNGTVVKAGDYELKFDEQTGEMNIMRGHKVVAKATARVETQTAKARNTEYRIVSNELVSVTLGGSNKQLVLSSSSTSGSQ
;
A
#
# COMPACT_ATOMS: atom_id res chain seq x y z
N MET A 1 -36.80 13.68 -42.89
CA MET A 1 -35.72 14.65 -42.61
C MET A 1 -35.93 15.22 -41.22
N LYS A 2 -34.83 15.48 -40.49
CA LYS A 2 -34.74 16.21 -39.20
C LYS A 2 -34.97 15.33 -37.96
N ALA A 3 -34.14 14.32 -37.67
CA ALA A 3 -32.77 14.43 -37.14
C ALA A 3 -32.64 15.32 -35.90
N PHE A 4 -33.08 14.86 -34.72
CA PHE A 4 -32.67 15.39 -33.40
C PHE A 4 -32.81 14.35 -32.26
N ILE A 5 -32.58 13.04 -32.54
CA ILE A 5 -32.56 11.95 -31.54
C ILE A 5 -31.12 11.71 -31.01
N GLN A 6 -30.28 12.75 -31.00
CA GLN A 6 -28.91 12.65 -30.52
C GLN A 6 -28.60 13.85 -29.65
N VAL A 7 -27.97 13.58 -28.50
CA VAL A 7 -27.47 14.52 -27.48
C VAL A 7 -28.46 14.83 -26.35
N MET A 8 -28.47 13.96 -25.33
CA MET A 8 -28.48 14.36 -23.92
C MET A 8 -28.17 13.15 -23.00
N LEU A 9 -27.16 12.36 -23.33
CA LEU A 9 -25.88 12.28 -22.58
C LEU A 9 -25.70 13.27 -21.40
N ALA A 10 -26.50 13.14 -20.34
CA ALA A 10 -26.27 13.72 -19.01
C ALA A 10 -27.26 13.01 -18.06
N VAL A 11 -26.92 12.27 -17.00
CA VAL A 11 -25.98 12.56 -15.93
C VAL A 11 -25.64 11.20 -15.30
N ALA A 12 -24.41 10.73 -15.46
CA ALA A 12 -23.90 9.64 -14.65
C ALA A 12 -23.58 10.21 -13.26
N PHE A 13 -24.51 10.08 -12.31
CA PHE A 13 -24.22 10.29 -10.89
C PHE A 13 -23.29 9.16 -10.42
N THR A 14 -21.99 9.27 -10.70
CA THR A 14 -20.98 8.53 -9.93
C THR A 14 -20.97 9.14 -8.54
N ALA A 15 -21.68 8.48 -7.62
CA ALA A 15 -21.48 8.68 -6.20
C ALA A 15 -19.98 8.53 -5.91
N ILE A 16 -19.31 9.65 -5.64
CA ILE A 16 -18.00 9.63 -5.04
C ILE A 16 -18.25 9.04 -3.66
N VAL A 17 -18.03 7.74 -3.53
CA VAL A 17 -18.08 7.07 -2.24
C VAL A 17 -16.89 7.62 -1.47
N SER A 18 -17.14 8.67 -0.70
CA SER A 18 -16.19 9.22 0.25
C SER A 18 -15.78 8.10 1.18
N VAL A 19 -14.63 7.48 0.92
CA VAL A 19 -14.06 6.48 1.82
C VAL A 19 -13.66 7.24 3.08
N SER A 20 -14.56 7.23 4.06
CA SER A 20 -14.31 7.66 5.42
C SER A 20 -13.04 6.98 5.90
N VAL A 21 -12.00 7.80 6.09
CA VAL A 21 -10.77 7.41 6.80
C VAL A 21 -11.16 7.23 8.26
N PHE A 22 -11.66 6.06 8.61
CA PHE A 22 -11.68 5.63 9.99
C PHE A 22 -10.22 5.48 10.41
N ALA A 23 -9.78 6.38 11.29
CA ALA A 23 -8.53 6.23 12.02
C ALA A 23 -8.69 5.09 13.04
N ASP A 24 -8.83 3.86 12.53
CA ASP A 24 -8.63 2.66 13.32
C ASP A 24 -7.20 2.73 13.84
N LYS A 25 -7.01 2.85 15.16
CA LYS A 25 -5.68 2.99 15.79
C LYS A 25 -4.75 1.84 15.42
N ASP A 26 -5.33 0.69 15.07
CA ASP A 26 -4.65 -0.53 14.69
C ASP A 26 -4.50 -0.67 13.17
N LYS A 27 -4.99 0.26 12.35
CA LYS A 27 -4.82 0.21 10.90
C LYS A 27 -4.03 1.41 10.39
N VAL A 28 -2.85 1.11 9.86
CA VAL A 28 -1.98 2.12 9.27
C VAL A 28 -2.27 2.21 7.78
N ARG A 29 -2.53 3.42 7.30
CA ARG A 29 -2.70 3.74 5.87
C ARG A 29 -1.65 4.76 5.44
N LYS A 30 -0.86 4.44 4.42
CA LYS A 30 0.18 5.33 3.85
C LYS A 30 0.25 5.20 2.34
N GLU A 31 0.59 6.29 1.67
CA GLU A 31 0.92 6.27 0.25
C GLU A 31 2.40 5.90 0.06
N ILE A 32 2.68 5.08 -0.94
CA ILE A 32 4.02 4.63 -1.31
C ILE A 32 4.16 4.60 -2.83
N THR A 33 5.25 5.15 -3.33
CA THR A 33 5.58 5.14 -4.76
C THR A 33 6.78 4.25 -4.99
N PHE A 34 6.59 3.15 -5.72
CA PHE A 34 7.69 2.29 -6.15
C PHE A 34 8.29 2.87 -7.43
N ALA A 35 9.57 3.26 -7.38
CA ALA A 35 10.27 3.80 -8.54
C ALA A 35 10.53 2.73 -9.63
N ASN A 36 10.62 1.46 -9.22
CA ASN A 36 10.88 0.31 -10.09
C ASN A 36 9.96 -0.85 -9.73
N ASP A 37 9.84 -1.83 -10.61
CA ASP A 37 9.19 -3.10 -10.31
C ASP A 37 9.83 -3.72 -9.05
N THR A 38 9.01 -4.01 -8.04
CA THR A 38 9.44 -4.43 -6.70
C THR A 38 8.73 -5.72 -6.31
N ASN A 39 9.46 -6.69 -5.78
CA ASN A 39 8.89 -7.91 -5.24
C ASN A 39 8.38 -7.65 -3.81
N VAL A 40 7.10 -7.95 -3.58
CA VAL A 40 6.46 -7.89 -2.27
C VAL A 40 5.99 -9.29 -1.94
N ASN A 41 6.71 -9.98 -1.05
CA ASN A 41 6.39 -11.32 -0.57
C ASN A 41 6.12 -12.32 -1.72
N GLY A 42 7.04 -12.38 -2.69
CA GLY A 42 6.93 -13.24 -3.88
C GLY A 42 6.06 -12.67 -5.02
N THR A 43 5.35 -11.56 -4.80
CA THR A 43 4.51 -10.91 -5.83
C THR A 43 5.22 -9.72 -6.45
N VAL A 44 5.40 -9.72 -7.78
CA VAL A 44 5.97 -8.58 -8.50
C VAL A 44 4.93 -7.46 -8.60
N VAL A 45 5.18 -6.37 -7.88
CA VAL A 45 4.42 -5.12 -7.94
C VAL A 45 5.11 -4.19 -8.92
N LYS A 46 4.37 -3.67 -9.90
CA LYS A 46 4.91 -2.75 -10.91
C LYS A 46 5.33 -1.40 -10.30
N ALA A 47 6.19 -0.67 -11.00
CA ALA A 47 6.44 0.73 -10.65
C ALA A 47 5.13 1.56 -10.66
N GLY A 48 5.06 2.55 -9.78
CA GLY A 48 3.94 3.48 -9.67
C GLY A 48 3.48 3.75 -8.23
N ASP A 49 2.34 4.42 -8.11
CA ASP A 49 1.75 4.83 -6.84
C ASP A 49 0.80 3.78 -6.29
N TYR A 50 0.91 3.56 -4.98
CA TYR A 50 0.15 2.57 -4.24
C TYR A 50 -0.20 3.09 -2.87
N GLU A 51 -1.19 2.43 -2.30
CA GLU A 51 -1.63 2.63 -0.94
C GLU A 51 -1.29 1.39 -0.12
N LEU A 52 -0.50 1.58 0.92
CA LEU A 52 -0.17 0.58 1.90
C LEU A 52 -1.20 0.63 3.02
N LYS A 53 -1.86 -0.51 3.27
CA LYS A 53 -2.69 -0.74 4.44
C LYS A 53 -2.05 -1.82 5.29
N PHE A 54 -1.78 -1.53 6.54
CA PHE A 54 -1.27 -2.48 7.50
C PHE A 54 -2.24 -2.61 8.66
N ASP A 55 -2.57 -3.85 9.04
CA ASP A 55 -3.38 -4.17 10.19
C ASP A 55 -2.47 -4.67 11.32
N GLU A 56 -2.33 -3.87 12.38
CA GLU A 56 -1.49 -4.18 13.54
C GLU A 56 -2.03 -5.37 14.35
N GLN A 57 -3.32 -5.70 14.25
CA GLN A 57 -3.91 -6.84 14.96
C GLN A 57 -3.53 -8.17 14.30
N THR A 58 -3.56 -8.21 12.96
CA THR A 58 -3.28 -9.44 12.21
C THR A 58 -1.83 -9.54 11.71
N GLY A 59 -1.11 -8.42 11.65
CA GLY A 59 0.20 -8.32 11.00
C GLY A 59 0.12 -8.38 9.47
N GLU A 60 -1.07 -8.23 8.88
CA GLU A 60 -1.26 -8.28 7.43
C GLU A 60 -0.99 -6.90 6.80
N MET A 61 -0.09 -6.88 5.82
CA MET A 61 0.20 -5.74 4.97
C MET A 61 -0.37 -5.96 3.57
N ASN A 62 -1.22 -5.04 3.14
CA ASN A 62 -1.86 -5.02 1.83
C ASN A 62 -1.31 -3.84 1.03
N ILE A 63 -0.82 -4.12 -0.18
CA ILE A 63 -0.48 -3.09 -1.17
C ILE A 63 -1.67 -2.97 -2.12
N MET A 64 -2.22 -1.77 -2.22
CA MET A 64 -3.41 -1.49 -3.00
C MET A 64 -3.12 -0.50 -4.12
N ARG A 65 -3.71 -0.75 -5.30
CA ARG A 65 -3.79 0.23 -6.39
C ARG A 65 -5.24 0.66 -6.52
N GLY A 66 -5.56 1.84 -6.00
CA GLY A 66 -6.95 2.27 -5.81
C GLY A 66 -7.68 1.30 -4.87
N HIS A 67 -8.73 0.65 -5.36
CA HIS A 67 -9.58 -0.26 -4.57
C HIS A 67 -9.15 -1.74 -4.64
N LYS A 68 -8.13 -2.06 -5.45
CA LYS A 68 -7.68 -3.44 -5.67
C LYS A 68 -6.43 -3.75 -4.87
N VAL A 69 -6.44 -4.84 -4.10
CA VAL A 69 -5.22 -5.41 -3.51
C VAL A 69 -4.38 -6.03 -4.62
N VAL A 70 -3.16 -5.55 -4.80
CA VAL A 70 -2.21 -6.02 -5.82
C VAL A 70 -1.16 -6.96 -5.24
N ALA A 71 -0.84 -6.84 -3.95
CA ALA A 71 0.05 -7.74 -3.25
C ALA A 71 -0.31 -7.79 -1.75
N LYS A 72 0.00 -8.92 -1.13
CA LYS A 72 -0.16 -9.18 0.29
C LYS A 72 1.15 -9.66 0.88
N ALA A 73 1.49 -9.15 2.06
CA ALA A 73 2.67 -9.55 2.81
C ALA A 73 2.34 -9.59 4.29
N THR A 74 3.12 -10.35 5.06
CA THR A 74 3.08 -10.30 6.52
C THR A 74 4.20 -9.39 6.99
N ALA A 75 3.90 -8.45 7.87
CA ALA A 75 4.89 -7.55 8.44
C ALA A 75 4.75 -7.47 9.96
N ARG A 76 5.87 -7.22 10.63
CA ARG A 76 5.94 -7.01 12.08
C ARG A 76 6.25 -5.55 12.36
N VAL A 77 5.65 -5.01 13.41
CA VAL A 77 5.93 -3.66 13.87
C VAL A 77 7.17 -3.70 14.76
N GLU A 78 8.19 -2.94 14.39
CA GLU A 78 9.35 -2.65 15.21
C GLU A 78 9.34 -1.18 15.62
N THR A 79 9.64 -0.92 16.90
CA THR A 79 9.73 0.43 17.43
C THR A 79 11.18 0.91 17.31
N GLN A 80 11.38 2.00 16.57
CA GLN A 80 12.67 2.69 16.46
C GLN A 80 12.88 3.70 17.59
N THR A 81 14.15 3.98 17.88
CA THR A 81 14.57 4.98 18.86
C THR A 81 14.23 6.41 18.43
N ALA A 82 14.26 6.68 17.11
CA ALA A 82 14.00 8.00 16.54
C ALA A 82 12.69 8.03 15.75
N LYS A 83 11.98 9.15 15.85
CA LYS A 83 10.77 9.39 15.05
C LYS A 83 11.16 9.68 13.59
N ALA A 84 10.58 8.93 12.66
CA ALA A 84 10.76 9.17 11.24
C ALA A 84 9.98 10.42 10.81
N ARG A 85 10.66 11.31 10.07
CA ARG A 85 10.02 12.52 9.50
C ARG A 85 9.13 12.16 8.33
N ASN A 86 9.63 11.31 7.43
CA ASN A 86 8.95 10.89 6.21
C ASN A 86 8.70 9.38 6.22
N THR A 87 7.73 8.94 5.43
CA THR A 87 7.53 7.51 5.16
C THR A 87 8.60 7.07 4.16
N GLU A 88 9.34 6.04 4.49
CA GLU A 88 10.43 5.52 3.67
C GLU A 88 10.29 4.02 3.54
N TYR A 89 10.80 3.45 2.46
CA TYR A 89 10.83 2.02 2.25
C TYR A 89 12.23 1.55 1.89
N ARG A 90 12.55 0.31 2.26
CA ARG A 90 13.83 -0.33 1.97
C ARG A 90 13.61 -1.51 1.05
N ILE A 91 14.32 -1.49 -0.08
CA ILE A 91 14.39 -2.60 -1.03
C ILE A 91 15.79 -3.21 -0.95
N VAL A 92 15.87 -4.54 -0.90
CA VAL A 92 17.12 -5.31 -0.99
C VAL A 92 16.93 -6.35 -2.09
N SER A 93 17.85 -6.42 -3.06
CA SER A 93 17.76 -7.37 -4.17
C SER A 93 16.40 -7.37 -4.88
N ASN A 94 15.83 -6.18 -5.10
CA ASN A 94 14.52 -5.98 -5.72
C ASN A 94 13.31 -6.46 -4.89
N GLU A 95 13.51 -6.81 -3.61
CA GLU A 95 12.47 -7.20 -2.68
C GLU A 95 12.24 -6.14 -1.60
N LEU A 96 10.97 -5.84 -1.30
CA LEU A 96 10.59 -4.95 -0.21
C LEU A 96 10.88 -5.64 1.12
N VAL A 97 11.74 -5.04 1.95
CA VAL A 97 12.14 -5.60 3.24
C VAL A 97 11.52 -4.85 4.41
N SER A 98 11.40 -3.53 4.32
CA SER A 98 10.75 -2.76 5.39
C SER A 98 10.17 -1.44 4.90
N VAL A 99 9.22 -0.92 5.69
CA VAL A 99 8.60 0.39 5.51
C VAL A 99 8.63 1.15 6.84
N THR A 100 9.36 2.25 6.89
CA THR A 100 9.40 3.16 8.01
C THR A 100 8.22 4.13 7.92
N LEU A 101 7.44 4.26 8.98
CA LEU A 101 6.21 5.05 8.98
C LEU A 101 6.47 6.50 9.40
N GLY A 102 6.37 7.43 8.44
CA GLY A 102 6.55 8.85 8.68
C GLY A 102 5.52 9.42 9.66
N GLY A 103 6.01 10.25 10.59
CA GLY A 103 5.21 10.78 11.69
C GLY A 103 5.12 9.85 12.90
N SER A 104 5.81 8.71 12.89
CA SER A 104 5.86 7.75 13.99
C SER A 104 7.29 7.24 14.24
N ASN A 105 7.48 6.54 15.35
CA ASN A 105 8.68 5.76 15.65
C ASN A 105 8.50 4.28 15.29
N LYS A 106 7.61 3.96 14.35
CA LYS A 106 7.31 2.58 13.95
C LYS A 106 7.93 2.26 12.59
N GLN A 107 8.42 1.04 12.46
CA GLN A 107 8.89 0.44 11.22
C GLN A 107 8.15 -0.89 11.01
N LEU A 108 7.67 -1.11 9.81
CA LEU A 108 7.09 -2.38 9.39
C LEU A 108 8.19 -3.20 8.73
N VAL A 109 8.59 -4.31 9.33
CA VAL A 109 9.57 -5.24 8.78
C VAL A 109 8.82 -6.41 8.16
N LEU A 110 8.97 -6.59 6.85
CA LEU A 110 8.32 -7.70 6.15
C LEU A 110 8.99 -9.00 6.56
N SER A 111 8.17 -10.00 6.89
CA SER A 111 8.64 -11.37 7.03
C SER A 111 8.84 -11.91 5.62
N SER A 112 10.03 -11.75 5.07
CA SER A 112 10.33 -12.35 3.77
C SER A 112 10.20 -13.86 3.90
N SER A 113 9.35 -14.45 3.06
CA SER A 113 9.30 -15.90 2.86
C SER A 113 10.47 -16.40 2.01
N SER A 114 11.57 -15.63 1.91
CA SER A 114 12.86 -16.21 1.60
C SER A 114 13.15 -17.24 2.69
N THR A 115 12.86 -18.49 2.36
CA THR A 115 13.52 -19.68 2.89
C THR A 115 14.82 -19.27 3.56
N SER A 116 14.88 -19.35 4.89
CA SER A 116 16.15 -19.46 5.60
C SER A 116 16.79 -20.75 5.12
N GLY A 117 17.41 -20.68 3.95
CA GLY A 117 18.29 -21.65 3.35
C GLY A 117 19.67 -21.05 3.40
N SER A 118 20.43 -21.47 4.41
CA SER A 118 21.89 -21.50 4.47
C SER A 118 22.64 -20.15 4.44
N GLN A 119 23.32 -19.85 5.54
CA GLN A 119 24.78 -20.01 5.62
C GLN A 119 25.22 -20.24 7.06
#